data_AF-B5AYD4-F1
#
_entry.id   AF-B5AYD4-F1
#
_cell.length_a   1.000
_cell.length_b   1.000
_cell.length_c   1.000
_cell.angle_alpha   90.00
_cell.angle_beta   90.00
_cell.angle_gamma   90.00
#
_symmetry.space_group_name_H-M   'P 1'
#
loop_
_entity.id
_entity.type
_entity.pdbx_description
1 polymer ?
#
loop_
_entity_poly.entity_id
_entity_poly.type
_entity_poly.pdbx_seq_one_letter_code
_entity_poly.pdbx_strand_id
1 'polypeptide(L)'
;MSSKSQLTYSARASKHPNALVKKLFEVAEAKKTNVTVSADVTTTKELLDLADRLGPYIAVIKTHIDILSDFSEETITGLKALAEKHNFLIFEDRKFIDIGNTVQKQ
;
A
#
# COMPACT_ATOMS: atom_id res chain seq x y z
N MET A 1 -9.03 7.22 -23.44
CA MET A 1 -10.03 7.34 -22.36
C MET A 1 -9.89 8.72 -21.74
N SER A 2 -10.98 9.47 -21.56
CA SER A 2 -10.90 10.75 -20.84
C SER A 2 -10.54 10.50 -19.37
N SER A 3 -9.70 11.36 -18.80
CA SER A 3 -9.34 11.28 -17.38
C SER A 3 -10.58 11.51 -16.51
N LYS A 4 -10.78 10.65 -15.50
CA LYS A 4 -11.82 10.82 -14.46
C LYS A 4 -11.26 11.51 -13.22
N SER A 5 -10.10 12.17 -13.31
CA SER A 5 -9.44 12.83 -12.16
C SER A 5 -10.24 13.99 -11.57
N GLN A 6 -11.18 14.57 -12.34
CA GLN A 6 -12.07 15.64 -11.88
C GLN A 6 -13.23 15.13 -11.01
N LEU A 7 -13.48 13.82 -10.98
CA LEU A 7 -14.49 13.23 -10.10
C LEU A 7 -13.89 12.98 -8.72
N THR A 8 -14.73 13.11 -7.68
CA THR A 8 -14.35 12.75 -6.31
C THR A 8 -13.95 11.29 -6.19
N TYR A 9 -13.20 10.94 -5.14
CA TYR A 9 -12.82 9.56 -4.87
C TYR A 9 -14.06 8.68 -4.66
N SER A 10 -15.07 9.13 -3.92
CA SER A 10 -16.36 8.44 -3.76
C SER A 10 -17.07 8.13 -5.09
N ALA A 11 -17.14 9.09 -6.02
CA ALA A 11 -17.76 8.90 -7.33
C ALA A 11 -16.97 7.92 -8.20
N ARG A 12 -15.63 7.91 -8.07
CA ARG A 12 -14.77 6.94 -8.76
C ARG A 12 -14.92 5.54 -8.17
N ALA A 13 -14.99 5.41 -6.85
CA ALA A 13 -15.15 4.14 -6.13
C ALA A 13 -16.44 3.40 -6.56
N SER A 14 -17.58 4.10 -6.54
CA SER A 14 -18.89 3.49 -6.83
C SER A 14 -18.97 2.84 -8.23
N LYS A 15 -18.20 3.34 -9.20
CA LYS A 15 -18.24 2.91 -10.60
C LYS A 15 -17.01 2.09 -11.04
N HIS A 16 -16.01 1.89 -10.19
CA HIS A 16 -14.77 1.21 -10.58
C HIS A 16 -14.98 -0.32 -10.67
N PRO A 17 -14.51 -1.03 -11.70
CA PRO A 17 -14.70 -2.49 -11.79
C PRO A 17 -13.81 -3.29 -10.82
N ASN A 18 -12.61 -2.78 -10.50
CA ASN A 18 -11.66 -3.46 -9.62
C ASN A 18 -11.91 -3.12 -8.13
N ALA A 19 -12.14 -4.14 -7.29
CA ALA A 19 -12.43 -4.00 -5.87
C ALA A 19 -11.29 -3.36 -5.04
N LEU A 20 -10.02 -3.67 -5.34
CA LEU A 20 -8.87 -3.05 -4.67
C LEU A 20 -8.83 -1.55 -4.94
N VAL A 21 -9.14 -1.14 -6.17
CA VAL A 21 -9.19 0.29 -6.52
C VAL A 21 -10.37 0.99 -5.87
N LYS A 22 -11.52 0.32 -5.70
CA LYS A 22 -12.63 0.86 -4.87
C LYS A 22 -12.15 1.14 -3.45
N LYS A 23 -11.50 0.15 -2.83
CA LYS A 23 -10.96 0.27 -1.47
C LYS A 23 -9.95 1.41 -1.35
N LEU A 24 -9.06 1.58 -2.33
CA LEU A 24 -8.12 2.71 -2.37
C LEU A 24 -8.85 4.06 -2.36
N PHE A 25 -9.88 4.22 -3.18
CA PHE A 25 -10.66 5.46 -3.20
C PHE A 25 -11.48 5.66 -1.92
N GLU A 26 -12.03 4.61 -1.34
CA GLU A 26 -12.72 4.66 -0.05
C GLU A 26 -11.77 5.09 1.08
N VAL A 27 -10.55 4.53 1.12
CA VAL A 27 -9.49 4.94 2.05
C VAL A 27 -9.16 6.43 1.86
N ALA A 28 -8.93 6.84 0.62
CA ALA A 28 -8.57 8.22 0.31
C ALA A 28 -9.67 9.23 0.68
N GLU A 29 -10.93 8.86 0.43
CA GLU A 29 -12.10 9.67 0.79
C GLU A 29 -12.29 9.75 2.31
N ALA A 30 -12.22 8.62 3.01
CA ALA A 30 -12.46 8.54 4.45
C ALA A 30 -11.37 9.29 5.25
N LYS A 31 -10.11 9.14 4.84
CA LYS A 31 -8.96 9.73 5.55
C LYS A 31 -8.52 11.07 4.98
N LYS A 32 -9.17 11.55 3.92
CA LYS A 32 -8.82 12.80 3.20
C LYS A 32 -7.34 12.86 2.82
N THR A 33 -6.80 11.74 2.37
CA THR A 33 -5.40 11.61 1.97
C THR A 33 -5.28 10.84 0.65
N ASN A 34 -4.40 11.31 -0.22
CA ASN A 34 -3.99 10.61 -1.42
C ASN A 34 -2.48 10.31 -1.41
N VAL A 35 -1.86 10.40 -0.23
CA VAL A 35 -0.43 10.21 -0.03
C VAL A 35 -0.10 8.72 -0.02
N THR A 36 0.92 8.37 -0.80
CA THR A 36 1.63 7.10 -0.73
C THR A 36 3.01 7.35 -0.14
N VAL A 37 3.35 6.67 0.95
CA VAL A 37 4.69 6.75 1.54
C VAL A 37 5.60 5.66 0.98
N SER A 38 6.79 6.05 0.52
CA SER A 38 7.89 5.14 0.20
C SER A 38 8.66 4.83 1.49
N ALA A 39 8.44 3.65 2.07
CA ALA A 39 9.04 3.25 3.33
C ALA A 39 10.37 2.51 3.10
N ASP A 40 11.36 3.22 2.56
CA ASP A 40 12.65 2.64 2.17
C ASP A 40 13.62 2.62 3.36
N VAL A 41 13.27 1.84 4.38
CA VAL A 41 14.08 1.55 5.57
C VAL A 41 14.58 0.10 5.52
N THR A 42 15.59 -0.23 6.32
CA THR A 42 16.30 -1.52 6.20
C THR A 42 15.98 -2.51 7.31
N THR A 43 15.19 -2.14 8.32
CA THR A 43 14.83 -3.03 9.43
C THR A 43 13.32 -3.11 9.65
N THR A 44 12.86 -4.26 10.14
CA THR A 44 11.45 -4.50 10.48
C THR A 44 10.97 -3.51 11.53
N LYS A 45 11.80 -3.23 12.54
CA LYS A 45 11.46 -2.27 13.60
C LYS A 45 11.18 -0.87 13.04
N GLU A 46 12.05 -0.35 12.18
CA GLU A 46 11.87 0.98 11.57
C GLU A 46 10.64 1.02 10.67
N LEU A 47 10.41 -0.06 9.90
CA LEU A 47 9.26 -0.15 9.00
C LEU A 47 7.94 -0.13 9.79
N LEU A 48 7.86 -0.91 10.87
CA LEU A 48 6.67 -0.95 11.71
C LEU A 48 6.46 0.37 12.49
N ASP A 49 7.53 1.00 13.00
CA ASP A 49 7.45 2.33 13.64
C ASP A 49 6.92 3.39 12.67
N LEU A 50 7.49 3.44 11.46
CA LEU A 50 7.06 4.36 10.41
C LEU A 50 5.59 4.13 10.03
N ALA A 51 5.21 2.86 9.83
CA ALA A 51 3.86 2.47 9.47
C ALA A 51 2.83 2.82 10.55
N ASP A 52 3.15 2.68 11.84
CA ASP A 52 2.24 3.02 12.92
C ASP A 52 2.08 4.55 13.07
N ARG A 53 3.17 5.30 12.94
CA ARG A 53 3.18 6.77 13.07
C ARG A 53 2.51 7.48 11.90
N LEU A 54 2.80 7.04 10.68
CA LEU A 54 2.26 7.65 9.46
C LEU A 54 0.92 7.04 9.04
N GLY A 55 0.59 5.86 9.56
CA GLY A 55 -0.62 5.11 9.26
C GLY A 55 -1.87 5.96 9.15
N PRO A 56 -2.23 6.81 10.13
CA PRO A 56 -3.43 7.65 10.07
C PRO A 56 -3.49 8.64 8.90
N TYR A 57 -2.35 9.00 8.30
CA TYR A 57 -2.22 10.10 7.34
C TYR A 57 -1.99 9.65 5.89
N ILE A 58 -1.83 8.35 5.65
CA ILE A 58 -1.49 7.80 4.32
C ILE A 58 -2.59 6.90 3.76
N ALA A 59 -2.72 6.86 2.43
CA ALA A 59 -3.59 5.90 1.76
C ALA A 59 -2.88 4.57 1.51
N VAL A 60 -1.58 4.63 1.23
CA VAL A 60 -0.75 3.48 0.86
C VAL A 60 0.61 3.59 1.53
N ILE A 61 1.10 2.48 2.05
CA ILE A 61 2.53 2.30 2.35
C ILE A 61 3.14 1.42 1.26
N LYS A 62 4.23 1.91 0.66
CA LYS A 62 5.01 1.19 -0.34
C LYS A 62 6.25 0.60 0.33
N THR A 63 6.51 -0.68 0.11
CA THR A 63 7.66 -1.41 0.67
C THR A 63 8.67 -1.79 -0.42
N HIS A 64 9.89 -2.09 0.04
CA HIS A 64 10.90 -2.88 -0.65
C HIS A 64 11.35 -3.95 0.33
N ILE A 65 10.70 -5.12 0.33
CA ILE A 65 11.04 -6.16 1.32
C ILE A 65 12.44 -6.75 1.09
N ASP A 66 12.96 -6.61 -0.13
CA ASP A 66 14.28 -7.08 -0.55
C ASP A 66 15.45 -6.29 0.08
N ILE A 67 15.21 -5.10 0.60
CA ILE A 67 16.22 -4.30 1.33
C ILE A 67 16.14 -4.45 2.85
N LEU A 68 15.17 -5.21 3.37
CA LEU A 68 15.04 -5.47 4.80
C LEU A 68 16.03 -6.56 5.23
N SER A 69 16.95 -6.22 6.12
CA SER A 69 17.98 -7.16 6.60
C SER A 69 17.44 -8.28 7.49
N ASP A 70 16.25 -8.09 8.06
CA ASP A 70 15.62 -8.96 9.06
C ASP A 70 14.20 -9.40 8.65
N PHE A 71 13.89 -9.41 7.35
CA PHE A 71 12.56 -9.77 6.85
C PHE A 71 12.12 -11.15 7.37
N SER A 72 10.97 -11.18 8.02
CA SER A 72 10.42 -12.40 8.63
C SER A 72 8.89 -12.34 8.72
N GLU A 73 8.29 -13.38 9.30
CA GLU A 73 6.86 -13.42 9.58
C GLU A 73 6.40 -12.29 10.51
N GLU A 74 7.28 -11.80 11.39
CA GLU A 74 7.02 -10.63 12.24
C GLU A 74 6.76 -9.38 11.40
N THR A 75 7.56 -9.16 10.35
CA THR A 75 7.37 -8.05 9.41
C THR A 75 5.98 -8.11 8.76
N ILE A 76 5.60 -9.29 8.26
CA ILE A 76 4.34 -9.49 7.53
C ILE A 76 3.14 -9.31 8.46
N THR A 77 3.16 -9.94 9.62
CA THR A 77 2.07 -9.90 10.60
C THR A 77 1.91 -8.50 11.18
N GLY A 78 3.01 -7.84 11.55
CA GLY A 78 3.02 -6.47 12.04
C GLY A 78 2.46 -5.47 11.01
N LEU A 79 2.92 -5.53 9.76
CA LEU A 79 2.42 -4.65 8.70
C LEU A 79 0.92 -4.83 8.43
N LYS A 80 0.44 -6.09 8.41
CA LYS A 80 -0.99 -6.38 8.24
C LYS A 80 -1.82 -5.81 9.38
N ALA A 81 -1.39 -6.00 10.62
CA ALA A 81 -2.08 -5.46 11.79
C ALA A 81 -2.14 -3.92 11.75
N LEU A 82 -1.07 -3.25 11.33
CA LEU A 82 -1.03 -1.79 11.18
C LEU A 82 -1.89 -1.31 10.01
N ALA A 83 -1.91 -2.02 8.89
CA ALA A 83 -2.76 -1.71 7.74
C ALA A 83 -4.25 -1.80 8.09
N GLU A 84 -4.63 -2.79 8.90
CA GLU A 84 -5.99 -2.92 9.43
C GLU A 84 -6.31 -1.82 10.45
N LYS A 85 -5.43 -1.61 11.45
CA LYS A 85 -5.57 -0.57 12.49
C LYS A 85 -5.77 0.83 11.91
N HIS A 86 -4.99 1.18 10.89
CA HIS A 86 -4.95 2.55 10.33
C HIS A 86 -5.65 2.68 8.99
N ASN A 87 -6.22 1.59 8.45
CA ASN A 87 -6.92 1.56 7.17
C ASN A 87 -6.07 2.17 6.03
N PHE A 88 -4.94 1.54 5.71
CA PHE A 88 -4.14 1.84 4.51
C PHE A 88 -3.88 0.56 3.69
N LEU A 89 -3.47 0.70 2.43
CA LEU A 89 -3.06 -0.43 1.58
C LEU A 89 -1.54 -0.64 1.63
N ILE A 90 -1.10 -1.88 1.44
CA ILE A 90 0.32 -2.23 1.30
C ILE A 90 0.59 -2.45 -0.19
N PHE A 91 1.66 -1.84 -0.69
CA PHE A 91 2.13 -2.01 -2.07
C PHE A 91 3.61 -2.40 -2.08
N GLU A 92 3.91 -3.66 -2.40
CA GLU A 92 5.29 -4.10 -2.61
C GLU A 92 5.80 -3.63 -3.98
N ASP A 93 6.83 -2.79 -3.96
CA ASP A 93 7.44 -2.20 -5.16
C ASP A 93 8.54 -3.09 -5.74
N ARG A 94 8.19 -4.38 -5.94
CA ARG A 94 9.14 -5.39 -6.43
C ARG A 94 9.61 -5.13 -7.86
N LYS A 95 8.86 -4.35 -8.65
CA LYS A 95 9.10 -4.09 -10.08
C LYS A 95 9.38 -5.36 -10.88
N PHE A 96 8.43 -6.31 -10.89
CA PHE A 96 8.54 -7.54 -11.68
C PHE A 96 8.85 -7.24 -13.16
N ILE A 97 9.99 -7.72 -13.66
CA ILE A 97 10.53 -7.41 -15.00
C ILE A 97 11.17 -8.67 -15.63
N ASP A 98 10.44 -9.78 -15.60
CA ASP A 98 10.87 -11.06 -16.17
C ASP A 98 9.74 -11.67 -17.02
N ILE A 99 9.99 -12.82 -17.67
CA ILE A 99 8.97 -13.55 -18.41
C ILE A 99 7.88 -14.09 -17.47
N GLY A 100 6.68 -14.30 -18.01
CA GLY A 100 5.49 -14.69 -17.25
C GLY A 100 5.69 -15.89 -16.31
N ASN A 101 6.40 -16.92 -16.78
CA ASN A 101 6.68 -18.11 -15.97
C ASN A 101 7.65 -17.84 -14.80
N THR A 102 8.55 -16.87 -14.93
CA THR A 102 9.50 -16.52 -13.87
C THR A 102 8.83 -15.64 -12.83
N VAL A 103 8.11 -14.58 -13.23
CA VAL A 103 7.42 -13.67 -12.29
C VAL A 103 6.31 -14.36 -11.49
N GLN A 104 5.76 -15.47 -11.99
CA GLN A 104 4.79 -16.28 -11.24
C GLN A 104 5.42 -16.94 -9.99
N LYS A 105 6.73 -17.18 -9.98
CA LYS A 105 7.46 -17.89 -8.91
C LYS A 105 8.24 -16.96 -7.97
N GLN A 106 8.36 -15.69 -8.33
CA GLN A 106 9.03 -14.65 -7.55
C GLN A 106 8.08 -14.06 -6.51
#